data_AF-A0A370K277-F1
#
_entry.id   AF-A0A370K277-F1
#
_cell.length_a   1.000
_cell.length_b   1.000
_cell.length_c   1.000
_cell.angle_alpha   90.00
_cell.angle_beta   90.00
_cell.angle_gamma   90.00
#
_symmetry.space_group_name_H-M   'P 1'
#
loop_
_entity.id
_entity.type
_entity.pdbx_description
1 polymer ?
#
loop_
_entity_poly.entity_id
_entity_poly.type
_entity_poly.pdbx_seq_one_letter_code
_entity_poly.pdbx_strand_id
1 'polypeptide(L)' 'MALMALSVLLSIATLGVWLGNLEANPTAAWLVFTLGFALSAAAAIVGIWNIMAFFRDKEE' A
#
# COMPACT_ATOMS: atom_id res chain seq x y z
N MET A 1 3.05 13.02 -3.62
CA MET A 1 2.23 12.38 -4.67
C MET A 1 2.79 11.02 -5.12
N ALA A 2 4.09 10.89 -5.38
CA ALA A 2 4.69 9.61 -5.79
C ALA A 2 4.38 8.42 -4.85
N LEU A 3 4.40 8.59 -3.53
CA LEU A 3 4.08 7.51 -2.58
C LEU A 3 2.63 7.00 -2.68
N MET A 4 1.66 7.87 -2.99
CA MET A 4 0.27 7.43 -3.17
C MET A 4 0.07 6.68 -4.48
N ALA A 5 0.72 7.12 -5.56
CA ALA A 5 0.72 6.34 -6.81
C ALA A 5 1.37 4.96 -6.59
N LEU A 6 2.43 4.91 -5.80
CA LEU A 6 3.14 3.67 -5.46
C LEU A 6 2.29 2.74 -4.59
N SER A 7 1.50 3.25 -3.64
CA SER A 7 0.57 2.44 -2.84
C SER A 7 -0.54 1.83 -3.70
N VAL A 8 -1.06 2.58 -4.67
CA VAL A 8 -2.07 2.08 -5.63
C VAL A 8 -1.50 0.97 -6.50
N LEU A 9 -0.31 1.17 -7.09
CA LEU A 9 0.37 0.15 -7.89
C LEU A 9 0.67 -1.11 -7.07
N LEU A 10 1.10 -0.93 -5.82
CA LEU A 10 1.37 -2.05 -4.91
C LEU A 10 0.10 -2.83 -4.57
N SER A 11 -1.03 -2.15 -4.36
CA SER A 11 -2.33 -2.80 -4.16
C SER A 11 -2.75 -3.63 -5.38
N ILE A 12 -2.58 -3.08 -6.60
CA ILE A 12 -2.90 -3.80 -7.84
C ILE A 12 -2.02 -5.04 -8.00
N ALA A 13 -0.71 -4.90 -7.82
CA ALA A 13 0.23 -6.03 -7.90
C ALA A 13 -0.09 -7.11 -6.86
N THR A 14 -0.39 -6.69 -5.62
CA THR A 14 -0.79 -7.60 -4.54
C THR A 14 -2.04 -8.38 -4.90
N LEU A 15 -3.07 -7.71 -5.44
CA LEU A 15 -4.31 -8.36 -5.85
C LEU A 15 -4.08 -9.37 -6.99
N GLY A 16 -3.22 -9.03 -7.96
CA GLY A 16 -2.87 -9.95 -9.05
C GLY A 16 -2.17 -11.21 -8.56
N VAL A 17 -1.18 -11.07 -7.65
CA VAL A 17 -0.47 -12.21 -7.07
C VAL A 17 -1.36 -13.02 -6.14
N TRP A 18 -2.23 -12.36 -5.37
CA TRP A 18 -3.21 -13.00 -4.50
C TRP A 18 -4.18 -13.87 -5.30
N LEU A 19 -4.73 -13.35 -6.41
CA LEU A 19 -5.64 -14.11 -7.28
C LEU A 19 -4.98 -15.36 -7.86
N GLY A 20 -3.71 -15.27 -8.27
CA GLY A 20 -2.97 -16.40 -8.81
C GLY A 20 -2.64 -17.48 -7.77
N ASN A 21 -2.54 -17.12 -6.49
CA ASN A 21 -2.24 -18.07 -5.41
C ASN A 21 -3.50 -18.63 -4.72
N LEU A 22 -4.68 -18.06 -4.97
CA LEU A 22 -5.92 -18.43 -4.30
C LEU A 22 -6.31 -19.90 -4.51
N GLU A 23 -6.14 -20.43 -5.72
CA GLU A 23 -6.42 -21.84 -6.02
C GLU A 23 -5.23 -22.76 -5.69
N ALA A 24 -4.01 -22.31 -5.95
CA ALA A 24 -2.83 -23.17 -5.81
C ALA A 24 -2.36 -23.32 -4.36
N ASN A 25 -2.44 -22.25 -3.55
CA ASN A 25 -1.92 -22.24 -2.19
C ASN A 25 -2.62 -21.18 -1.32
N PRO A 26 -3.76 -21.52 -0.69
CA PRO A 26 -4.61 -20.54 -0.02
C PRO A 26 -3.91 -19.85 1.17
N THR A 27 -3.03 -20.55 1.89
CA THR A 27 -2.26 -19.98 3.00
C THR A 27 -1.27 -18.91 2.52
N ALA A 28 -0.60 -19.17 1.39
CA ALA A 28 0.32 -18.20 0.78
C ALA A 28 -0.45 -16.97 0.25
N ALA A 29 -1.66 -17.18 -0.29
CA ALA A 29 -2.52 -16.08 -0.73
C ALA A 29 -2.83 -15.12 0.44
N TRP A 30 -3.25 -15.64 1.60
CA TRP A 30 -3.53 -14.80 2.77
C TRP A 30 -2.31 -14.01 3.27
N LEU A 31 -1.10 -14.59 3.20
CA LEU A 31 0.15 -13.91 3.51
C LEU A 31 0.45 -12.77 2.53
N VAL A 32 0.30 -13.01 1.22
CA VAL A 32 0.49 -11.98 0.19
C VAL A 32 -0.49 -10.83 0.38
N PHE A 33 -1.76 -11.14 0.65
CA PHE A 33 -2.79 -10.13 0.88
C PHE A 33 -2.49 -9.26 2.11
N THR A 34 -2.19 -9.88 3.26
CA THR A 34 -1.90 -9.15 4.50
C THR A 34 -0.63 -8.30 4.40
N LEU A 35 0.44 -8.82 3.79
CA LEU A 35 1.69 -8.06 3.58
C LEU A 35 1.49 -6.89 2.61
N GLY A 36 0.84 -7.13 1.48
CA GLY A 36 0.60 -6.07 0.49
C GLY A 36 -0.35 -4.99 1.02
N PHE A 37 -1.37 -5.37 1.81
CA PHE A 37 -2.23 -4.43 2.50
C PHE A 37 -1.46 -3.58 3.52
N ALA A 38 -0.63 -4.21 4.36
CA ALA A 38 0.17 -3.50 5.36
C ALA A 38 1.14 -2.49 4.71
N LEU A 39 1.82 -2.88 3.62
CA LEU A 39 2.72 -2.00 2.89
C LEU A 39 1.98 -0.85 2.20
N SER A 40 0.82 -1.11 1.60
CA SER A 40 -0.01 -0.08 0.95
C SER A 40 -0.53 0.94 1.98
N ALA A 41 -0.99 0.46 3.13
CA ALA A 41 -1.44 1.30 4.23
C ALA A 41 -0.29 2.17 4.79
N ALA A 42 0.89 1.59 5.01
CA ALA A 42 2.05 2.33 5.47
C ALA A 42 2.46 3.44 4.48
N ALA A 43 2.50 3.14 3.19
CA ALA A 43 2.83 4.12 2.15
C ALA A 43 1.80 5.26 2.10
N ALA A 44 0.51 4.96 2.27
CA ALA A 44 -0.55 5.96 2.34
C ALA A 44 -0.42 6.87 3.58
N ILE A 45 -0.18 6.29 4.77
CA ILE A 45 -0.01 7.04 6.03
C ILE A 45 1.20 7.98 5.92
N VAL A 46 2.34 7.49 5.43
CA VAL A 46 3.53 8.33 5.22
C VAL A 46 3.26 9.43 4.17
N GLY A 47 2.48 9.12 3.13
CA GLY A 47 2.01 10.11 2.16
C GLY A 47 1.22 11.24 2.82
N ILE A 48 0.27 10.91 3.70
CA ILE A 48 -0.55 11.88 4.43
C ILE A 48 0.28 12.69 5.43
N TRP A 49 1.19 12.06 6.18
CA TRP A 49 2.08 12.78 7.11
C TRP A 49 2.95 13.81 6.41
N ASN A 50 3.52 13.47 5.25
CA ASN A 50 4.30 14.41 4.45
C ASN A 50 3.47 15.60 3.95
N ILE A 51 2.20 15.36 3.60
CA ILE A 51 1.29 16.43 3.18
C ILE A 51 0.96 17.35 4.37
N MET A 52 0.64 16.80 5.53
CA MET A 52 0.35 17.60 6.74
C MET A 52 1.56 18.42 7.19
N ALA A 53 2.77 17.83 7.17
CA ALA A 53 4.00 18.56 7.49
C ALA A 53 4.23 19.72 6.51
N PHE A 54 4.06 19.49 5.20
CA PHE A 54 4.21 20.54 4.19
C PHE A 54 3.25 21.73 4.39
N PHE A 55 2.01 21.47 4.81
CA PHE A 55 1.07 22.55 5.10
C PHE A 55 1.40 23.28 6.40
N ARG A 56 1.82 22.56 7.44
CA ARG A 56 2.26 23.16 8.71
C ARG A 56 3.44 24.10 8.51
N ASP A 57 4.43 23.71 7.71
CA ASP A 57 5.63 24.51 7.45
C ASP A 57 5.34 25.78 6.60
N LYS A 58 4.11 25.94 6.08
CA LYS A 58 3.66 27.13 5.33
C LYS A 58 2.71 28.04 6.11
N GLU A 59 2.33 27.65 7.33
CA GLU A 59 1.52 28.47 8.24
C GLU A 59 2.37 29.38 9.14
N GLU A 60 3.70 29.18 9.22
CA GLU A 60 4.67 30.13 9.81
C GLU A 60 5.22 31.12 8.77
#